data_AF-A0A918XIV9-F1
#
_entry.id   AF-A0A918XIV9-F1
#
_cell.length_a   1.000
_cell.length_b   1.000
_cell.length_c   1.000
_cell.angle_alpha   90.00
_cell.angle_beta   90.00
_cell.angle_gamma   90.00
#
_symmetry.space_group_name_H-M   'P 1'
#
loop_
_entity.id
_entity.type
_entity.pdbx_description
1 polymer ?
#
loop_
_entity_poly.entity_id
_entity_poly.type
_entity_poly.pdbx_seq_one_letter_code
_entity_poly.pdbx_strand_id
1 'polypeptide(L)'
;MFHRPGLPSDLPVPEDLWGRAGVVAAVSAGTGVEEGALVDRSLSVGRPGDGFHLLRVGDERFVLLGEDPDSSPATGLRRPTDPFDGAPSWLPVEWLERHRMSGPHFLYWWEGTWVRAAYPDDWEDDGLRNLLGWSATPEATVGEVARLLGPEAGTGAAEVLVTQALERDLTRETVAEATADVPGFDTGTAVTVAHGLGLTGAAEPPELPAGDGPPPVRSVPLIGRDEWALLVGDAMRLSGETEGYDPAGRADPSLLEQGPPAEGAPVWADLLDPRIRWTPPWPGAPDVPSVPPVEMEPYDRVLLLDRIRALVTEAADHLPWQVLRLVHRALVGYSGGVLVAVCEDGEHLVPLPEELREEMALLRSATFFPGYGAWFTVRLTLERGGGWYIVYDRVNEPVFSFPPTAFSYALDARYFPRDDARTPLWLSERLRAAGDHTS
;
A
#
# COMPACT_ATOMS: atom_id res chain seq x y z
N MET A 1 -5.65 -21.03 10.77
CA MET A 1 -4.53 -20.42 10.03
C MET A 1 -5.13 -19.79 8.79
N PHE A 2 -4.90 -18.51 8.54
CA PHE A 2 -5.48 -17.83 7.38
C PHE A 2 -4.72 -18.22 6.11
N HIS A 3 -5.46 -18.42 5.02
CA HIS A 3 -4.91 -18.67 3.70
C HIS A 3 -4.40 -17.38 3.05
N ARG A 4 -3.67 -17.55 1.96
CA ARG A 4 -3.20 -16.49 1.06
C ARG A 4 -3.55 -16.91 -0.37
N PRO A 5 -4.58 -16.31 -1.00
CA PRO A 5 -5.48 -15.28 -0.47
C PRO A 5 -6.42 -15.83 0.61
N GLY A 6 -7.00 -14.95 1.43
CA GLY A 6 -7.95 -15.33 2.48
C GLY A 6 -9.15 -16.11 1.96
N LEU A 7 -9.58 -17.12 2.70
CA LEU A 7 -10.83 -17.85 2.44
C LEU A 7 -11.93 -17.41 3.40
N PRO A 8 -13.21 -17.43 2.99
CA PRO A 8 -14.31 -17.15 3.91
C PRO A 8 -14.32 -18.06 5.16
N SER A 9 -13.83 -19.30 5.04
CA SER A 9 -13.71 -20.24 6.16
C SER A 9 -12.60 -19.90 7.16
N ASP A 10 -11.73 -18.93 6.84
CA ASP A 10 -10.68 -18.48 7.76
C ASP A 10 -11.23 -17.56 8.84
N LEU A 11 -12.32 -16.85 8.53
CA LEU A 11 -12.96 -15.93 9.44
C LEU A 11 -13.84 -16.68 10.46
N PRO A 12 -13.78 -16.31 11.75
CA PRO A 12 -14.74 -16.80 12.73
C PRO A 12 -16.14 -16.26 12.43
N VAL A 13 -17.17 -16.78 13.10
CA VAL A 13 -18.53 -16.23 12.98
C VAL A 13 -18.54 -14.72 13.33
N PRO A 14 -19.40 -13.89 12.71
CA PRO A 14 -19.28 -12.44 12.82
C PRO A 14 -19.39 -11.88 14.24
N GLU A 15 -20.18 -12.52 15.10
CA GLU A 15 -20.28 -12.13 16.52
C GLU A 15 -18.97 -12.34 17.28
N ASP A 16 -18.30 -13.47 17.03
CA ASP A 16 -16.97 -13.72 17.60
C ASP A 16 -15.95 -12.72 17.04
N LEU A 17 -16.01 -12.43 15.74
CA LEU A 17 -15.14 -11.43 15.12
C LEU A 17 -15.36 -10.04 15.73
N TRP A 18 -16.63 -9.67 15.94
CA TRP A 18 -17.04 -8.41 16.59
C TRP A 18 -16.52 -8.33 18.02
N GLY A 19 -16.66 -9.39 18.80
CA GLY A 19 -16.13 -9.44 20.17
C GLY A 19 -14.61 -9.32 20.21
N ARG A 20 -13.90 -10.05 19.33
CA ARG A 20 -12.42 -10.08 19.27
C ARG A 20 -11.84 -8.74 18.80
N ALA A 21 -12.39 -8.15 17.76
CA ALA A 21 -11.95 -6.83 17.31
C ALA A 21 -12.43 -5.70 18.25
N GLY A 22 -13.58 -5.91 18.89
CA GLY A 22 -14.14 -4.94 19.83
C GLY A 22 -13.32 -4.82 21.11
N VAL A 23 -12.78 -5.93 21.64
CA VAL A 23 -11.86 -5.87 22.79
C VAL A 23 -10.55 -5.19 22.43
N VAL A 24 -10.04 -5.37 21.21
CA VAL A 24 -8.88 -4.62 20.71
C VAL A 24 -9.18 -3.12 20.73
N ALA A 25 -10.31 -2.67 20.17
CA ALA A 25 -10.68 -1.25 20.19
C ALA A 25 -10.89 -0.70 21.63
N ALA A 26 -11.50 -1.47 22.53
CA ALA A 26 -11.68 -1.04 23.92
C ALA A 26 -10.35 -0.91 24.66
N VAL A 27 -9.42 -1.85 24.46
CA VAL A 27 -8.09 -1.82 25.07
C VAL A 27 -7.23 -0.71 24.47
N SER A 28 -7.24 -0.54 23.15
CA SER A 28 -6.60 0.57 22.44
C SER A 28 -7.04 1.92 23.00
N ALA A 29 -8.34 2.11 23.23
CA ALA A 29 -8.86 3.33 23.82
C ALA A 29 -8.42 3.54 25.28
N GLY A 30 -8.32 2.46 26.07
CA GLY A 30 -7.83 2.52 27.44
C GLY A 30 -6.33 2.81 27.55
N THR A 31 -5.51 2.29 26.62
CA THR A 31 -4.07 2.54 26.59
C THR A 31 -3.69 3.87 25.93
N GLY A 32 -4.63 4.51 25.22
CA GLY A 32 -4.39 5.71 24.41
C GLY A 32 -3.70 5.41 23.08
N VAL A 33 -3.63 4.15 22.66
CA VAL A 33 -3.08 3.72 21.38
C VAL A 33 -4.17 3.81 20.31
N GLU A 34 -3.94 4.57 19.23
CA GLU A 34 -4.91 4.74 18.14
C GLU A 34 -4.87 3.56 17.14
N GLU A 35 -5.18 2.36 17.62
CA GLU A 35 -5.22 1.14 16.80
C GLU A 35 -6.63 0.57 16.60
N GLY A 36 -7.62 0.98 17.40
CA GLY A 36 -8.99 0.55 17.23
C GLY A 36 -9.99 1.55 17.79
N ALA A 37 -11.13 1.71 17.12
CA ALA A 37 -12.13 2.70 17.47
C ALA A 37 -13.54 2.31 17.02
N LEU A 38 -14.54 2.82 17.74
CA LEU A 38 -15.93 2.89 17.27
C LEU A 38 -16.10 4.18 16.44
N VAL A 39 -16.28 4.06 15.13
CA VAL A 39 -16.41 5.19 14.19
C VAL A 39 -17.71 5.06 13.43
N ASP A 40 -18.62 6.02 13.60
CA ASP A 40 -19.94 6.05 12.95
C ASP A 40 -20.64 4.69 12.92
N ARG A 41 -20.82 4.09 14.11
CA ARG A 41 -21.45 2.77 14.34
C ARG A 41 -20.72 1.57 13.71
N SER A 42 -19.53 1.77 13.16
CA SER A 42 -18.63 0.71 12.70
C SER A 42 -17.48 0.51 13.67
N LEU A 43 -16.96 -0.71 13.71
CA LEU A 43 -15.72 -1.03 14.40
C LEU A 43 -14.57 -0.91 13.42
N SER A 44 -13.61 -0.02 13.70
CA SER A 44 -12.41 0.19 12.91
C SER A 44 -11.20 -0.35 13.68
N VAL A 45 -10.30 -1.06 13.00
CA VAL A 45 -8.99 -1.48 13.54
C VAL A 45 -7.91 -1.20 12.50
N GLY A 46 -6.78 -0.66 12.94
CA GLY A 46 -5.72 -0.14 12.08
C GLY A 46 -5.87 1.36 11.80
N ARG A 47 -5.14 1.84 10.80
CA ARG A 47 -5.09 3.25 10.39
C ARG A 47 -5.90 3.45 9.10
N PRO A 48 -6.37 4.68 8.81
CA PRO A 48 -6.96 4.97 7.51
C PRO A 48 -5.99 4.60 6.38
N GLY A 49 -6.43 3.79 5.40
CA GLY A 49 -5.57 3.27 4.32
C GLY A 49 -4.81 1.98 4.63
N ASP A 50 -4.78 1.52 5.89
CA ASP A 50 -4.07 0.34 6.35
C ASP A 50 -4.77 -0.26 7.60
N GLY A 51 -5.83 -1.02 7.35
CA GLY A 51 -6.75 -1.46 8.40
C GLY A 51 -8.05 -2.01 7.86
N PHE A 52 -8.98 -2.34 8.76
CA PHE A 52 -10.28 -2.88 8.39
C PHE A 52 -11.42 -2.25 9.19
N HIS A 53 -12.61 -2.30 8.60
CA HIS A 53 -13.87 -1.97 9.24
C HIS A 53 -14.78 -3.20 9.28
N LEU A 54 -15.43 -3.39 10.42
CA LEU A 54 -16.50 -4.35 10.62
C LEU A 54 -17.79 -3.61 10.93
N LEU A 55 -18.85 -3.94 10.20
CA LEU A 55 -20.13 -3.27 10.24
C LEU A 55 -21.22 -4.29 10.54
N ARG A 56 -22.11 -3.95 11.47
CA ARG A 56 -23.39 -4.65 11.65
C ARG A 56 -24.43 -3.94 10.84
N VAL A 57 -25.09 -4.68 9.97
CA VAL A 57 -26.19 -4.21 9.15
C VAL A 57 -27.39 -5.02 9.59
N GLY A 58 -28.51 -4.39 9.96
CA GLY A 58 -29.64 -5.10 10.59
C GLY A 58 -30.09 -6.40 9.89
N ASP A 59 -30.88 -7.22 10.58
CA ASP A 59 -31.26 -8.59 10.19
C ASP A 59 -30.09 -9.60 10.24
N GLU A 60 -29.25 -9.54 11.28
CA GLU A 60 -28.10 -10.44 11.48
C GLU A 60 -27.07 -10.41 10.34
N ARG A 61 -26.94 -9.28 9.64
CA ARG A 61 -25.99 -9.12 8.53
C ARG A 61 -24.73 -8.41 8.99
N PHE A 62 -23.62 -8.76 8.36
CA PHE A 62 -22.32 -8.17 8.65
C PHE A 62 -21.58 -7.87 7.36
N VAL A 63 -20.79 -6.82 7.40
CA VAL A 63 -19.87 -6.44 6.32
C VAL A 63 -18.50 -6.25 6.93
N LEU A 64 -17.49 -6.89 6.35
CA LEU A 64 -16.09 -6.72 6.67
C LEU A 64 -15.41 -6.18 5.42
N LEU A 65 -14.70 -5.06 5.56
CA LEU A 65 -13.95 -4.43 4.48
C LEU A 65 -12.58 -4.02 4.99
N GLY A 66 -11.55 -4.13 4.15
CA GLY A 66 -10.20 -3.77 4.55
C GLY A 66 -9.34 -3.25 3.42
N GLU A 67 -8.32 -2.51 3.82
CA GLU A 67 -7.32 -1.87 2.98
C GLU A 67 -5.94 -2.30 3.49
N ASP A 68 -5.24 -3.09 2.70
CA ASP A 68 -3.83 -3.45 2.88
C ASP A 68 -3.04 -2.99 1.64
N PRO A 69 -2.30 -1.87 1.69
CA PRO A 69 -1.57 -1.33 0.55
C PRO A 69 -0.67 -2.34 -0.17
N ASP A 70 -0.09 -3.28 0.57
CA ASP A 70 0.80 -4.31 0.02
C ASP A 70 0.03 -5.37 -0.78
N SER A 71 -1.29 -5.45 -0.60
CA SER A 71 -2.19 -6.43 -1.23
C SER A 71 -3.21 -5.80 -2.18
N SER A 72 -3.04 -4.53 -2.57
CA SER A 72 -4.05 -3.79 -3.37
C SER A 72 -4.39 -4.46 -4.72
N PRO A 73 -5.69 -4.53 -5.11
CA PRO A 73 -6.11 -5.04 -6.42
C PRO A 73 -5.65 -4.18 -7.60
N ALA A 74 -5.28 -2.92 -7.34
CA ALA A 74 -4.87 -1.95 -8.35
C ALA A 74 -3.34 -1.90 -8.57
N THR A 75 -2.57 -2.69 -7.84
CA THR A 75 -1.11 -2.76 -7.97
C THR A 75 -0.68 -4.09 -8.63
N GLY A 76 0.14 -4.00 -9.69
CA GLY A 76 0.78 -5.15 -10.35
C GLY A 76 0.01 -5.85 -11.47
N LEU A 77 0.53 -7.01 -11.90
CA LEU A 77 0.06 -7.86 -13.02
C LEU A 77 -1.23 -8.66 -12.70
N ARG A 78 -1.98 -8.29 -11.66
CA ARG A 78 -3.16 -9.03 -11.22
C ARG A 78 -4.34 -8.67 -12.10
N ARG A 79 -5.22 -9.65 -12.36
CA ARG A 79 -6.54 -9.32 -12.89
C ARG A 79 -7.30 -8.52 -11.85
N PRO A 80 -7.73 -7.28 -12.17
CA PRO A 80 -8.55 -6.48 -11.27
C PRO A 80 -9.83 -7.25 -11.00
N THR A 81 -10.17 -7.40 -9.73
CA THR A 81 -11.45 -7.96 -9.30
C THR A 81 -12.24 -6.84 -8.65
N ASP A 82 -13.54 -6.78 -8.91
CA ASP A 82 -14.41 -5.93 -8.11
C ASP A 82 -14.65 -6.62 -6.77
N PRO A 83 -14.20 -6.08 -5.63
CA PRO A 83 -14.56 -6.65 -4.33
C PRO A 83 -16.09 -6.63 -4.10
N PHE A 84 -16.82 -5.78 -4.83
CA PHE A 84 -18.28 -5.71 -4.80
C PHE A 84 -18.97 -6.68 -5.76
N ASP A 85 -18.23 -7.51 -6.51
CA ASP A 85 -18.85 -8.48 -7.41
C ASP A 85 -19.66 -9.51 -6.60
N GLY A 86 -20.91 -9.72 -7.01
CA GLY A 86 -21.88 -10.55 -6.29
C GLY A 86 -22.37 -9.97 -4.97
N ALA A 87 -21.98 -8.75 -4.60
CA ALA A 87 -22.35 -8.18 -3.33
C ALA A 87 -23.85 -7.84 -3.26
N PRO A 88 -24.47 -7.98 -2.09
CA PRO A 88 -25.91 -7.90 -1.97
C PRO A 88 -26.43 -6.46 -2.02
N SER A 89 -27.68 -6.31 -2.47
CA SER A 89 -28.35 -5.00 -2.58
C SER A 89 -28.64 -4.31 -1.24
N TRP A 90 -28.43 -5.00 -0.11
CA TRP A 90 -28.61 -4.45 1.22
C TRP A 90 -27.33 -3.81 1.78
N LEU A 91 -26.20 -3.88 1.06
CA LEU A 91 -24.95 -3.23 1.47
C LEU A 91 -25.19 -1.77 1.85
N PRO A 92 -24.59 -1.25 2.95
CA PRO A 92 -24.83 0.11 3.43
C PRO A 92 -24.04 1.14 2.58
N VAL A 93 -24.45 1.35 1.34
CA VAL A 93 -23.76 2.20 0.35
C VAL A 93 -23.58 3.63 0.84
N GLU A 94 -24.58 4.19 1.52
CA GLU A 94 -24.54 5.55 2.07
C GLU A 94 -23.44 5.70 3.14
N TRP A 95 -23.16 4.63 3.88
CA TRP A 95 -22.05 4.61 4.84
C TRP A 95 -20.71 4.56 4.11
N LEU A 96 -20.60 3.72 3.08
CA LEU A 96 -19.37 3.58 2.28
C LEU A 96 -19.00 4.90 1.59
N GLU A 97 -19.98 5.58 1.00
CA GLU A 97 -19.77 6.89 0.35
C GLU A 97 -19.33 7.96 1.35
N ARG A 98 -19.97 8.02 2.53
CA ARG A 98 -19.63 8.98 3.59
C ARG A 98 -18.19 8.83 4.07
N HIS A 99 -17.73 7.60 4.23
CA HIS A 99 -16.37 7.28 4.67
C HIS A 99 -15.37 7.23 3.51
N ARG A 100 -15.82 7.53 2.29
CA ARG A 100 -15.01 7.46 1.06
C ARG A 100 -14.39 6.08 0.84
N MET A 101 -15.01 5.03 1.36
CA MET A 101 -14.61 3.62 1.21
C MET A 101 -15.00 3.12 -0.19
N SER A 102 -14.44 3.77 -1.20
CA SER A 102 -14.73 3.54 -2.61
C SER A 102 -13.68 2.65 -3.30
N GLY A 103 -12.82 1.98 -2.54
CA GLY A 103 -11.78 1.11 -3.06
C GLY A 103 -11.17 0.15 -2.03
N PRO A 104 -11.99 -0.54 -1.19
CA PRO A 104 -11.45 -1.55 -0.29
C PRO A 104 -10.69 -2.61 -1.10
N HIS A 105 -9.64 -3.17 -0.53
CA HIS A 105 -8.86 -4.22 -1.17
C HIS A 105 -9.55 -5.58 -1.08
N PHE A 106 -10.31 -5.82 0.00
CA PHE A 106 -11.22 -6.95 0.12
C PHE A 106 -12.56 -6.52 0.74
N LEU A 107 -13.60 -7.26 0.41
CA LEU A 107 -14.95 -7.11 0.96
C LEU A 107 -15.55 -8.50 1.21
N TYR A 108 -16.01 -8.72 2.44
CA TYR A 108 -16.76 -9.89 2.83
C TYR A 108 -18.11 -9.47 3.40
N TRP A 109 -19.15 -10.24 3.12
CA TRP A 109 -20.48 -10.05 3.70
C TRP A 109 -21.01 -11.37 4.25
N TRP A 110 -21.92 -11.27 5.22
CA TRP A 110 -22.46 -12.43 5.93
C TRP A 110 -23.86 -12.81 5.46
N GLU A 111 -24.03 -14.06 5.03
CA GLU A 111 -25.32 -14.68 4.65
C GLU A 111 -25.45 -16.09 5.26
N GLY A 112 -25.17 -16.21 6.56
CA GLY A 112 -25.08 -17.50 7.27
C GLY A 112 -23.71 -18.19 7.12
N THR A 113 -22.93 -17.77 6.14
CA THR A 113 -21.48 -17.93 6.05
C THR A 113 -20.87 -16.63 5.54
N TRP A 114 -19.57 -16.43 5.74
CA TRP A 114 -18.87 -15.35 5.03
C TRP A 114 -18.87 -15.64 3.54
N VAL A 115 -19.11 -14.60 2.74
CA VAL A 115 -19.10 -14.61 1.29
C VAL A 115 -18.24 -13.44 0.83
N ARG A 116 -17.54 -13.60 -0.29
CA ARG A 116 -16.81 -12.53 -0.97
C ARG A 116 -16.86 -12.75 -2.48
N ALA A 117 -16.45 -11.74 -3.23
CA ALA A 117 -16.17 -11.88 -4.66
C ALA A 117 -15.22 -13.05 -4.94
N ALA A 118 -15.43 -13.73 -6.06
CA ALA A 118 -14.53 -14.78 -6.52
C ALA A 118 -13.21 -14.13 -6.96
N TYR A 119 -12.09 -14.61 -6.41
CA TYR A 119 -10.78 -14.16 -6.84
C TYR A 119 -10.29 -15.03 -8.00
N PRO A 120 -9.59 -14.44 -8.98
CA PRO A 120 -8.82 -15.18 -9.98
C PRO A 120 -7.83 -16.15 -9.33
N ASP A 121 -7.54 -17.26 -10.01
CA ASP A 121 -6.61 -18.30 -9.52
C ASP A 121 -5.16 -17.80 -9.37
N ASP A 122 -4.82 -16.66 -9.98
CA ASP A 122 -3.50 -16.03 -9.94
C ASP A 122 -3.34 -15.00 -8.80
N TRP A 123 -4.37 -14.81 -7.96
CA TRP A 123 -4.26 -13.99 -6.76
C TRP A 123 -3.45 -14.69 -5.67
N GLU A 124 -2.34 -14.08 -5.27
CA GLU A 124 -1.46 -14.62 -4.23
C GLU A 124 -1.81 -14.15 -2.81
N ASP A 125 -2.36 -12.94 -2.63
CA ASP A 125 -2.76 -12.39 -1.33
C ASP A 125 -3.83 -11.30 -1.50
N ASP A 126 -4.83 -11.29 -0.62
CA ASP A 126 -5.87 -10.25 -0.52
C ASP A 126 -5.67 -9.35 0.71
N GLY A 127 -4.68 -9.61 1.56
CA GLY A 127 -4.37 -8.82 2.75
C GLY A 127 -5.15 -9.22 3.99
N LEU A 128 -6.15 -10.11 3.88
CA LEU A 128 -6.99 -10.54 4.99
C LEU A 128 -6.13 -11.12 6.14
N ARG A 129 -5.16 -11.96 5.78
CA ARG A 129 -4.26 -12.61 6.76
C ARG A 129 -3.41 -11.59 7.52
N ASN A 130 -2.93 -10.55 6.83
CA ASN A 130 -2.06 -9.54 7.43
C ASN A 130 -2.84 -8.71 8.44
N LEU A 131 -4.05 -8.27 8.07
CA LEU A 131 -4.86 -7.39 8.90
C LEU A 131 -5.59 -8.13 10.03
N LEU A 132 -6.07 -9.36 9.79
CA LEU A 132 -6.97 -10.08 10.72
C LEU A 132 -6.42 -11.40 11.24
N GLY A 133 -5.17 -11.76 10.96
CA GLY A 133 -4.60 -13.06 11.35
C GLY A 133 -4.68 -13.38 12.86
N TRP A 134 -4.62 -12.35 13.71
CA TRP A 134 -4.77 -12.46 15.17
C TRP A 134 -6.21 -12.74 15.62
N SER A 135 -7.21 -12.42 14.79
CA SER A 135 -8.63 -12.62 15.11
C SER A 135 -9.10 -14.06 14.92
N ALA A 136 -8.26 -14.93 14.35
CA ALA A 136 -8.60 -16.30 13.96
C ALA A 136 -9.13 -17.15 15.12
N THR A 137 -8.51 -17.02 16.30
CA THR A 137 -8.88 -17.76 17.51
C THR A 137 -8.82 -16.86 18.74
N PRO A 138 -9.50 -17.21 19.84
CA PRO A 138 -9.38 -16.48 21.10
C PRO A 138 -7.93 -16.37 21.57
N GLU A 139 -7.14 -17.44 21.43
CA GLU A 139 -5.73 -17.47 21.86
C GLU A 139 -4.86 -16.50 21.06
N ALA A 140 -5.09 -16.41 19.75
CA ALA A 140 -4.38 -15.44 18.91
C ALA A 140 -4.80 -14.00 19.27
N THR A 141 -6.06 -13.78 19.63
CA THR A 141 -6.59 -12.48 20.06
C THR A 141 -5.99 -12.08 21.42
N VAL A 142 -5.81 -13.02 22.34
CA VAL A 142 -5.13 -12.80 23.63
C VAL A 142 -3.70 -12.29 23.40
N GLY A 143 -2.97 -12.83 22.43
CA GLY A 143 -1.64 -12.34 22.07
C GLY A 143 -1.65 -10.87 21.63
N GLU A 144 -2.65 -10.47 20.85
CA GLU A 144 -2.79 -9.09 20.38
C GLU A 144 -3.22 -8.13 21.50
N VAL A 145 -4.16 -8.53 22.36
CA VAL A 145 -4.55 -7.74 23.53
C VAL A 145 -3.38 -7.59 24.52
N ALA A 146 -2.60 -8.65 24.73
CA ALA A 146 -1.41 -8.60 25.58
C ALA A 146 -0.35 -7.64 25.01
N ARG A 147 -0.18 -7.58 23.67
CA ARG A 147 0.72 -6.61 23.02
C ARG A 147 0.29 -5.17 23.32
N LEU A 148 -1.01 -4.89 23.27
CA LEU A 148 -1.55 -3.55 23.58
C LEU A 148 -1.39 -3.17 25.05
N LEU A 149 -1.65 -4.10 25.97
CA LEU A 149 -1.55 -3.84 27.41
C LEU A 149 -0.10 -3.67 27.89
N GLY A 150 0.86 -4.23 27.18
CA GLY A 150 2.28 -4.15 27.54
C GLY A 150 2.70 -5.18 28.60
N PRO A 151 4.02 -5.26 28.89
CA PRO A 151 4.60 -6.27 29.78
C PRO A 151 4.19 -6.14 31.25
N GLU A 152 3.64 -4.98 31.67
CA GLU A 152 3.21 -4.70 33.04
C GLU A 152 1.88 -5.38 33.39
N ALA A 153 1.12 -5.83 32.39
CA ALA A 153 -0.17 -6.47 32.62
C ALA A 153 -0.04 -7.79 33.39
N GLY A 154 -0.97 -8.02 34.32
CA GLY A 154 -1.03 -9.26 35.09
C GLY A 154 -1.16 -10.50 34.21
N THR A 155 -0.61 -11.63 34.66
CA THR A 155 -0.77 -12.91 33.96
C THR A 155 -2.25 -13.26 33.85
N GLY A 156 -2.77 -13.37 32.63
CA GLY A 156 -4.18 -13.67 32.35
C GLY A 156 -5.08 -12.45 32.15
N ALA A 157 -4.58 -11.21 32.27
CA ALA A 157 -5.37 -10.00 32.02
C ALA A 157 -6.01 -10.01 30.63
N ALA A 158 -5.22 -10.28 29.59
CA ALA A 158 -5.70 -10.38 28.22
C ALA A 158 -6.71 -11.52 28.03
N GLU A 159 -6.50 -12.67 28.67
CA GLU A 159 -7.43 -13.82 28.61
C GLU A 159 -8.80 -13.46 29.21
N VAL A 160 -8.82 -12.78 30.36
CA VAL A 160 -10.05 -12.32 31.01
C VAL A 160 -10.78 -11.34 30.09
N LEU A 161 -10.09 -10.32 29.57
CA LEU A 161 -10.72 -9.31 28.71
C LEU A 161 -11.30 -9.93 27.42
N VAL A 162 -10.57 -10.82 26.77
CA VAL A 162 -11.04 -11.52 25.55
C VAL A 162 -12.26 -12.39 25.86
N THR A 163 -12.21 -13.17 26.95
CA THR A 163 -13.31 -14.05 27.35
C THR A 163 -14.57 -13.25 27.64
N GLN A 164 -14.45 -12.19 28.45
CA GLN A 164 -15.59 -11.37 28.87
C GLN A 164 -16.16 -10.54 27.71
N ALA A 165 -15.34 -10.13 26.75
CA ALA A 165 -15.82 -9.48 25.54
C ALA A 165 -16.66 -10.42 24.65
N LEU A 166 -16.25 -11.68 24.52
CA LEU A 166 -17.00 -12.70 23.77
C LEU A 166 -18.33 -13.06 24.45
N GLU A 167 -18.37 -13.05 25.78
CA GLU A 167 -19.58 -13.25 26.58
C GLU A 167 -20.46 -11.98 26.67
N ARG A 168 -19.98 -10.86 26.12
CA ARG A 168 -20.60 -9.53 26.22
C ARG A 168 -20.83 -9.11 27.68
N ASP A 169 -19.91 -9.46 28.58
CA ASP A 169 -19.94 -9.13 30.01
C ASP A 169 -18.69 -8.34 30.42
N LEU A 170 -18.19 -7.46 29.54
CA LEU A 170 -16.99 -6.67 29.80
C LEU A 170 -17.28 -5.50 30.78
N THR A 171 -17.50 -5.83 32.05
CA THR A 171 -17.90 -4.85 33.07
C THR A 171 -16.75 -3.90 33.44
N ARG A 172 -17.11 -2.75 34.03
CA ARG A 172 -16.12 -1.81 34.57
C ARG A 172 -15.23 -2.43 35.65
N GLU A 173 -15.79 -3.31 36.47
CA GLU A 173 -15.06 -4.01 37.54
C GLU A 173 -14.04 -4.96 36.91
N THR A 174 -14.48 -5.81 35.97
CA THR A 174 -13.62 -6.71 35.20
C THR A 174 -12.44 -5.99 34.53
N VAL A 175 -12.72 -4.87 33.84
CA VAL A 175 -11.66 -4.10 33.18
C VAL A 175 -10.71 -3.48 34.20
N ALA A 176 -11.23 -2.87 35.27
CA ALA A 176 -10.41 -2.26 36.32
C ALA A 176 -9.46 -3.27 36.99
N GLU A 177 -9.97 -4.48 37.27
CA GLU A 177 -9.18 -5.54 37.88
C GLU A 177 -8.11 -6.08 36.92
N ALA A 178 -8.49 -6.36 35.67
CA ALA A 178 -7.57 -6.89 34.67
C ALA A 178 -6.44 -5.92 34.31
N THR A 179 -6.69 -4.60 34.39
CA THR A 179 -5.72 -3.56 34.01
C THR A 179 -5.15 -2.79 35.20
N ALA A 180 -5.30 -3.29 36.44
CA ALA A 180 -4.88 -2.58 37.66
C ALA A 180 -3.37 -2.23 37.68
N ASP A 181 -2.55 -3.09 37.09
CA ASP A 181 -1.09 -2.94 37.02
C ASP A 181 -0.61 -2.21 35.76
N VAL A 182 -1.51 -1.88 34.82
CA VAL A 182 -1.16 -1.24 33.53
C VAL A 182 -1.06 0.27 33.72
N PRO A 183 0.14 0.88 33.65
CA PRO A 183 0.31 2.30 33.94
C PRO A 183 -0.42 3.19 32.93
N GLY A 184 -1.22 4.14 33.45
CA GLY A 184 -1.91 5.12 32.60
C GLY A 184 -3.14 4.58 31.86
N PHE A 185 -3.56 3.34 32.11
CA PHE A 185 -4.76 2.78 31.51
C PHE A 185 -6.02 3.51 31.99
N ASP A 186 -6.81 4.04 31.04
CA ASP A 186 -8.10 4.67 31.31
C ASP A 186 -9.25 3.65 31.20
N THR A 187 -9.57 3.01 32.32
CA THR A 187 -10.71 2.10 32.44
C THR A 187 -12.03 2.75 32.04
N GLY A 188 -12.21 4.05 32.30
CA GLY A 188 -13.45 4.75 31.98
C GLY A 188 -13.66 4.84 30.47
N THR A 189 -12.61 5.23 29.74
CA THR A 189 -12.63 5.33 28.29
C THR A 189 -12.78 3.94 27.64
N ALA A 190 -12.02 2.95 28.10
CA ALA A 190 -12.12 1.57 27.61
C ALA A 190 -13.55 1.00 27.73
N VAL A 191 -14.16 1.14 28.91
CA VAL A 191 -15.52 0.66 29.17
C VAL A 191 -16.56 1.45 28.36
N THR A 192 -16.33 2.75 28.12
CA THR A 192 -17.21 3.56 27.26
C THR A 192 -17.22 3.04 25.84
N VAL A 193 -16.05 2.72 25.28
CA VAL A 193 -15.93 2.12 23.94
C VAL A 193 -16.55 0.72 23.92
N ALA A 194 -16.27 -0.13 24.91
CA ALA A 194 -16.85 -1.45 25.04
C ALA A 194 -18.40 -1.42 25.10
N HIS A 195 -18.96 -0.48 25.88
CA HIS A 195 -20.40 -0.27 25.96
C HIS A 195 -20.96 0.20 24.62
N GLY A 196 -20.29 1.16 23.95
CA GLY A 196 -20.69 1.64 22.62
C GLY A 196 -20.68 0.56 21.54
N LEU A 197 -19.84 -0.48 21.71
CA LEU A 197 -19.76 -1.65 20.84
C LEU A 197 -20.72 -2.80 21.25
N GLY A 198 -21.47 -2.65 22.34
CA GLY A 198 -22.38 -3.70 22.83
C GLY A 198 -21.69 -4.88 23.52
N LEU A 199 -20.46 -4.70 24.00
CA LEU A 199 -19.67 -5.72 24.70
C LEU A 199 -19.96 -5.78 26.22
N THR A 200 -20.87 -4.94 26.69
CA THR A 200 -21.37 -4.94 28.07
C THR A 200 -22.81 -5.44 28.06
N GLY A 201 -23.23 -6.30 28.98
CA GLY A 201 -24.46 -7.09 28.85
C GLY A 201 -25.77 -6.30 28.75
N ALA A 202 -25.74 -5.01 29.10
CA ALA A 202 -26.87 -4.10 28.99
C ALA A 202 -26.95 -3.34 27.64
N ALA A 203 -25.91 -3.38 26.82
CA ALA A 203 -25.79 -2.59 25.61
C ALA A 203 -26.04 -3.42 24.36
N GLU A 204 -26.93 -2.93 23.51
CA GLU A 204 -27.09 -3.47 22.16
C GLU A 204 -25.93 -2.99 21.28
N PRO A 205 -25.37 -3.87 20.42
CA PRO A 205 -24.30 -3.46 19.52
C PRO A 205 -24.84 -2.45 18.51
N PRO A 206 -24.02 -1.51 18.04
CA PRO A 206 -24.44 -0.50 17.09
C PRO A 206 -24.77 -1.16 15.75
N GLU A 207 -25.93 -0.84 15.20
CA GLU A 207 -26.35 -1.32 13.88
C GLU A 207 -26.54 -0.15 12.90
N LEU A 208 -26.16 -0.43 11.65
CA LEU A 208 -26.42 0.40 10.51
C LEU A 208 -27.69 -0.08 9.79
N PRO A 209 -28.48 0.84 9.23
CA PRO A 209 -29.56 0.45 8.32
C PRO A 209 -28.97 -0.27 7.11
N ALA A 210 -29.73 -1.22 6.56
CA ALA A 210 -29.46 -1.76 5.23
C ALA A 210 -29.53 -0.62 4.19
N GLY A 211 -28.71 -0.70 3.15
CA GLY A 211 -28.82 0.20 2.02
C GLY A 211 -30.05 -0.12 1.17
N ASP A 212 -30.50 0.89 0.42
CA ASP A 212 -31.69 0.81 -0.43
C ASP A 212 -31.34 0.64 -1.93
N GLY A 213 -30.07 0.44 -2.27
CA GLY A 213 -29.57 0.49 -3.64
C GLY A 213 -28.53 -0.59 -3.96
N PRO A 214 -28.35 -0.92 -5.25
CA PRO A 214 -27.31 -1.86 -5.65
C PRO A 214 -25.93 -1.34 -5.22
N PRO A 215 -24.96 -2.23 -4.95
CA PRO A 215 -23.58 -1.82 -4.71
C PRO A 215 -23.11 -0.90 -5.84
N PRO A 216 -22.19 0.05 -5.56
CA PRO A 216 -21.69 0.96 -6.57
C PRO A 216 -21.14 0.17 -7.76
N VAL A 217 -21.74 0.33 -8.94
CA VAL A 217 -21.27 -0.33 -10.16
C VAL A 217 -19.91 0.25 -10.51
N ARG A 218 -18.88 -0.59 -10.47
CA ARG A 218 -17.54 -0.18 -10.89
C ARG A 218 -17.23 -0.72 -12.25
N SER A 219 -16.66 0.14 -13.09
CA SER A 219 -15.93 -0.33 -14.27
C SER A 219 -14.61 -0.90 -13.79
N VAL A 220 -14.61 -2.19 -13.46
CA VAL A 220 -13.35 -2.90 -13.21
C VAL A 220 -12.71 -3.18 -14.56
N PRO A 221 -11.47 -2.73 -14.80
CA PRO A 221 -10.77 -3.03 -16.04
C PRO A 221 -10.70 -4.55 -16.23
N LEU A 222 -11.06 -5.04 -17.42
CA LEU A 222 -11.01 -6.48 -17.76
C LEU A 222 -9.60 -7.08 -17.68
N ILE A 223 -8.61 -6.20 -17.70
CA ILE A 223 -7.19 -6.49 -17.72
C ILE A 223 -6.52 -5.48 -16.77
N GLY A 224 -5.47 -5.92 -16.08
CA GLY A 224 -4.73 -5.08 -15.12
C GLY A 224 -4.26 -3.78 -15.74
N ARG A 225 -3.96 -2.77 -14.93
CA ARG A 225 -3.44 -1.48 -15.44
C ARG A 225 -2.25 -1.69 -16.38
N ASP A 226 -1.36 -2.59 -16.00
CA ASP A 226 -0.15 -2.93 -16.77
C ASP A 226 -0.48 -3.73 -18.04
N GLU A 227 -1.47 -4.63 -17.98
CA GLU A 227 -1.92 -5.46 -19.11
C GLU A 227 -2.74 -4.64 -20.13
N TRP A 228 -3.56 -3.69 -19.67
CA TRP A 228 -4.26 -2.72 -20.52
C TRP A 228 -3.29 -1.88 -21.35
N ALA A 229 -2.24 -1.38 -20.70
CA ALA A 229 -1.20 -0.62 -21.36
C ALA A 229 -0.50 -1.41 -22.48
N LEU A 230 -0.37 -2.73 -22.29
CA LEU A 230 0.27 -3.65 -23.23
C LEU A 230 -0.66 -4.10 -24.36
N LEU A 231 -1.89 -4.52 -24.09
CA LEU A 231 -2.77 -5.14 -25.10
C LEU A 231 -3.59 -4.11 -25.88
N VAL A 232 -4.32 -3.26 -25.16
CA VAL A 232 -5.23 -2.28 -25.76
C VAL A 232 -4.45 -1.06 -26.22
N GLY A 233 -3.52 -0.59 -25.38
CA GLY A 233 -2.64 0.52 -25.72
C GLY A 233 -1.80 0.25 -26.97
N ASP A 234 -1.29 -0.97 -27.15
CA ASP A 234 -0.46 -1.32 -28.31
C ASP A 234 -1.30 -1.51 -29.59
N ALA A 235 -2.44 -2.20 -29.49
CA ALA A 235 -3.37 -2.37 -30.60
C ALA A 235 -3.93 -1.04 -31.13
N MET A 236 -4.29 -0.09 -30.25
CA MET A 236 -4.73 1.25 -30.64
C MET A 236 -3.64 2.08 -31.33
N ARG A 237 -2.36 1.83 -31.00
CA ARG A 237 -1.20 2.49 -31.63
C ARG A 237 -0.81 1.86 -32.97
N LEU A 238 -1.09 0.57 -33.16
CA LEU A 238 -0.89 -0.15 -34.41
C LEU A 238 -2.03 0.07 -35.41
N SER A 239 -3.24 0.38 -34.96
CA SER A 239 -4.32 0.82 -35.83
C SER A 239 -4.04 2.24 -36.34
N GLY A 240 -3.78 2.39 -37.64
CA GLY A 240 -3.66 3.71 -38.26
C GLY A 240 -4.94 4.53 -38.04
N GLU A 241 -4.78 5.81 -37.70
CA GLU A 241 -5.89 6.76 -37.61
C GLU A 241 -6.75 6.70 -38.89
N THR A 242 -8.00 6.24 -38.77
CA THR A 242 -9.00 6.53 -39.80
C THR A 242 -9.50 7.95 -39.59
N GLU A 243 -9.16 8.82 -40.53
CA GLU A 243 -9.65 10.20 -40.61
C GLU A 243 -11.19 10.21 -40.68
N GLY A 244 -11.85 10.47 -39.54
CA GLY A 244 -13.27 10.74 -39.47
C GLY A 244 -13.54 12.23 -39.61
N TYR A 245 -14.05 12.66 -40.77
CA TYR A 245 -14.52 14.03 -40.98
C TYR A 245 -15.83 14.26 -40.21
N ASP A 246 -15.78 14.97 -39.07
CA ASP A 246 -16.96 15.54 -38.43
C ASP A 246 -17.28 16.91 -39.10
N PRO A 247 -18.37 17.03 -39.89
CA PRO A 247 -18.71 18.28 -40.56
C PRO A 247 -19.27 19.36 -39.62
N ALA A 248 -19.59 19.02 -38.36
CA ALA A 248 -20.37 19.89 -37.48
C ALA A 248 -19.53 20.64 -36.43
N GLY A 249 -18.34 20.15 -36.04
CA GLY A 249 -17.28 20.91 -35.37
C GLY A 249 -17.72 21.92 -34.30
N ARG A 250 -18.67 21.57 -33.43
CA ARG A 250 -19.07 22.42 -32.29
C ARG A 250 -18.94 21.61 -31.01
N ALA A 251 -17.89 21.90 -30.24
CA ALA A 251 -17.81 21.51 -28.85
C ALA A 251 -18.91 22.24 -28.06
N ASP A 252 -19.57 21.52 -27.15
CA ASP A 252 -20.65 22.04 -26.30
C ASP A 252 -20.07 23.02 -25.25
N PRO A 253 -20.46 24.32 -25.27
CA PRO A 253 -19.91 25.33 -24.36
C PRO A 253 -20.23 25.09 -22.88
N SER A 254 -21.26 24.31 -22.57
CA SER A 254 -21.73 24.08 -21.19
C SER A 254 -20.74 23.29 -20.32
N LEU A 255 -19.86 22.50 -20.95
CA LEU A 255 -18.83 21.71 -20.27
C LEU A 255 -17.61 22.53 -19.82
N LEU A 256 -17.44 23.75 -20.35
CA LEU A 256 -16.30 24.62 -20.06
C LEU A 256 -16.54 25.59 -18.89
N GLU A 257 -17.80 25.89 -18.56
CA GLU A 257 -18.13 26.99 -17.64
C GLU A 257 -18.35 26.56 -16.17
N GLN A 258 -18.45 25.26 -15.83
CA GLN A 258 -18.88 24.82 -14.48
C GLN A 258 -18.02 23.71 -13.82
N GLY A 259 -16.69 23.73 -14.00
CA GLY A 259 -15.82 22.88 -13.17
C GLY A 259 -15.81 23.35 -11.69
N PRO A 260 -15.80 22.45 -10.68
CA PRO A 260 -15.86 22.86 -9.27
C PRO A 260 -14.59 23.60 -8.84
N PRO A 261 -14.66 24.57 -7.90
CA PRO A 261 -13.56 25.45 -7.58
C PRO A 261 -12.49 24.74 -6.74
N ALA A 262 -11.23 24.99 -7.09
CA ALA A 262 -10.05 24.47 -6.37
C ALA A 262 -9.66 25.43 -5.24
N GLU A 263 -9.79 24.99 -3.98
CA GLU A 263 -9.20 25.69 -2.83
C GLU A 263 -7.98 24.90 -2.33
N GLY A 264 -6.79 25.44 -2.64
CA GLY A 264 -5.51 25.06 -2.05
C GLY A 264 -4.75 23.95 -2.78
N ALA A 265 -3.91 24.30 -3.76
CA ALA A 265 -2.96 23.39 -4.38
C ALA A 265 -1.51 23.87 -4.17
N PRO A 266 -0.54 22.96 -3.92
CA PRO A 266 0.87 23.29 -3.78
C PRO A 266 1.46 23.82 -5.10
N VAL A 267 2.55 24.59 -5.02
CA VAL A 267 3.13 25.39 -6.12
C VAL A 267 3.52 24.57 -7.37
N TRP A 268 3.70 23.26 -7.25
CA TRP A 268 3.95 22.37 -8.39
C TRP A 268 2.67 21.94 -9.14
N ALA A 269 1.48 22.19 -8.60
CA ALA A 269 0.20 21.80 -9.19
C ALA A 269 -0.18 22.60 -10.44
N ASP A 270 0.45 23.75 -10.68
CA ASP A 270 0.28 24.55 -11.91
C ASP A 270 1.07 24.00 -13.11
N LEU A 271 1.96 23.03 -12.88
CA LEU A 271 2.81 22.43 -13.93
C LEU A 271 2.20 21.19 -14.59
N LEU A 272 1.04 20.72 -14.11
CA LEU A 272 0.42 19.48 -14.57
C LEU A 272 -1.00 19.75 -15.07
N ASP A 273 -1.26 19.35 -16.32
CA ASP A 273 -2.61 19.33 -16.91
C ASP A 273 -3.57 18.56 -15.97
N PRO A 274 -4.79 19.08 -15.70
CA PRO A 274 -5.76 18.47 -14.79
C PRO A 274 -6.08 16.99 -15.06
N ARG A 275 -5.84 16.49 -16.28
CA ARG A 275 -6.02 15.07 -16.66
C ARG A 275 -4.92 14.14 -16.13
N ILE A 276 -3.76 14.66 -15.72
CA ILE A 276 -2.58 13.89 -15.31
C ILE A 276 -2.64 13.48 -13.83
N ARG A 277 -3.58 14.05 -13.06
CA ARG A 277 -3.79 13.74 -11.63
C ARG A 277 -4.07 12.25 -11.33
N TRP A 278 -4.28 11.42 -12.35
CA TRP A 278 -4.65 10.01 -12.22
C TRP A 278 -3.75 9.01 -12.99
N THR A 279 -2.70 9.47 -13.71
CA THR A 279 -1.80 8.57 -14.47
C THR A 279 -0.36 9.12 -14.50
N PRO A 280 0.69 8.34 -14.15
CA PRO A 280 2.08 8.77 -14.39
C PRO A 280 2.31 8.95 -15.90
N PRO A 281 3.27 9.79 -16.33
CA PRO A 281 3.43 10.13 -17.74
C PRO A 281 3.73 8.88 -18.57
N TRP A 282 2.93 8.68 -19.63
CA TRP A 282 2.98 7.53 -20.54
C TRP A 282 4.35 7.33 -21.19
N PRO A 283 4.81 6.08 -21.41
CA PRO A 283 6.03 5.82 -22.15
C PRO A 283 5.98 6.39 -23.58
N GLY A 284 7.06 7.02 -24.03
CA GLY A 284 7.20 7.58 -25.37
C GLY A 284 7.37 6.51 -26.45
N ALA A 285 7.51 6.95 -27.71
CA ALA A 285 7.77 6.07 -28.84
C ALA A 285 9.01 5.17 -28.62
N PRO A 286 9.10 3.98 -29.24
CA PRO A 286 10.32 3.17 -29.23
C PRO A 286 11.54 4.02 -29.59
N ASP A 287 12.66 3.80 -28.89
CA ASP A 287 13.94 4.51 -29.06
C ASP A 287 13.94 6.01 -28.68
N VAL A 288 12.82 6.53 -28.18
CA VAL A 288 12.70 7.89 -27.65
C VAL A 288 12.48 7.83 -26.13
N PRO A 289 13.26 8.57 -25.32
CA PRO A 289 13.04 8.63 -23.88
C PRO A 289 11.60 9.05 -23.55
N SER A 290 10.95 8.29 -22.69
CA SER A 290 9.56 8.49 -22.29
C SER A 290 9.31 9.78 -21.50
N VAL A 291 10.37 10.32 -20.92
CA VAL A 291 10.44 11.65 -20.34
C VAL A 291 11.71 12.30 -20.88
N PRO A 292 11.69 13.63 -21.13
CA PRO A 292 12.93 14.34 -21.45
C PRO A 292 13.99 14.00 -20.39
N PRO A 293 15.23 13.69 -20.80
CA PRO A 293 16.33 13.57 -19.86
C PRO A 293 16.36 14.82 -18.98
N VAL A 294 16.58 14.64 -17.68
CA VAL A 294 16.81 15.79 -16.81
C VAL A 294 18.13 16.43 -17.24
N GLU A 295 18.05 17.56 -17.92
CA GLU A 295 19.21 18.41 -18.17
C GLU A 295 19.66 18.98 -16.83
N MET A 296 20.88 18.66 -16.44
CA MET A 296 21.45 19.06 -15.16
C MET A 296 22.80 19.70 -15.41
N GLU A 297 22.91 20.97 -15.05
CA GLU A 297 24.17 21.69 -15.13
C GLU A 297 25.22 21.04 -14.20
N PRO A 298 26.53 21.12 -14.53
CA PRO A 298 27.58 20.52 -13.72
C PRO A 298 27.54 20.93 -12.25
N TYR A 299 27.11 22.16 -11.96
CA TYR A 299 26.97 22.67 -10.59
C TYR A 299 25.81 22.00 -9.82
N ASP A 300 24.64 21.87 -10.43
CA ASP A 300 23.47 21.22 -9.81
C ASP A 300 23.74 19.74 -9.54
N ARG A 301 24.53 19.11 -10.41
CA ARG A 301 25.00 17.74 -10.20
C ARG A 301 25.91 17.63 -8.98
N VAL A 302 26.79 18.60 -8.73
CA VAL A 302 27.62 18.62 -7.52
C VAL A 302 26.73 18.75 -6.27
N LEU A 303 25.74 19.65 -6.29
CA LEU A 303 24.82 19.83 -5.17
C LEU A 303 23.99 18.57 -4.87
N LEU A 304 23.49 17.89 -5.91
CA LEU A 304 22.79 16.61 -5.76
C LEU A 304 23.66 15.57 -5.06
N LEU A 305 24.91 15.45 -5.50
CA LEU A 305 25.84 14.49 -4.94
C LEU A 305 26.24 14.84 -3.50
N ASP A 306 26.35 16.13 -3.17
CA ASP A 306 26.59 16.59 -1.80
C ASP A 306 25.39 16.31 -0.89
N ARG A 307 24.14 16.44 -1.37
CA ARG A 307 22.94 16.04 -0.61
C ARG A 307 22.92 14.53 -0.34
N ILE A 308 23.19 13.70 -1.35
CA ILE A 308 23.30 12.24 -1.19
C ILE A 308 24.38 11.89 -0.17
N ARG A 309 25.53 12.56 -0.23
CA ARG A 309 26.63 12.38 0.72
C ARG A 309 26.20 12.74 2.14
N ALA A 310 25.51 13.87 2.32
CA ALA A 310 25.03 14.31 3.62
C ALA A 310 24.07 13.28 4.23
N LEU A 311 23.05 12.84 3.47
CA LEU A 311 22.09 11.82 3.90
C LEU A 311 22.77 10.52 4.35
N VAL A 312 23.71 10.01 3.55
CA VAL A 312 24.43 8.76 3.86
C VAL A 312 25.34 8.93 5.08
N THR A 313 25.94 10.11 5.26
CA THR A 313 26.79 10.43 6.42
C THR A 313 25.96 10.50 7.70
N GLU A 314 24.89 11.30 7.68
CA GLU A 314 23.98 11.52 8.82
C GLU A 314 23.35 10.21 9.28
N ALA A 315 22.95 9.33 8.35
CA ALA A 315 22.42 8.00 8.66
C ALA A 315 23.37 7.17 9.53
N ALA A 316 24.69 7.33 9.35
CA ALA A 316 25.73 6.57 10.02
C ALA A 316 26.41 7.33 11.17
N ASP A 317 25.99 8.56 11.50
CA ASP A 317 26.68 9.42 12.49
C ASP A 317 26.77 8.82 13.89
N HIS A 318 25.86 7.91 14.22
CA HIS A 318 25.85 7.16 15.47
C HIS A 318 26.95 6.08 15.55
N LEU A 319 27.69 5.82 14.46
CA LEU A 319 28.75 4.81 14.39
C LEU A 319 30.15 5.44 14.22
N PRO A 320 31.20 4.82 14.78
CA PRO A 320 32.59 5.21 14.56
C PRO A 320 33.13 4.72 13.20
N TRP A 321 32.36 4.91 12.13
CA TRP A 321 32.67 4.43 10.79
C TRP A 321 33.94 5.08 10.22
N GLN A 322 34.75 4.30 9.51
CA GLN A 322 35.91 4.77 8.74
C GLN A 322 35.60 4.84 7.24
N VAL A 323 34.77 3.92 6.75
CA VAL A 323 34.31 3.88 5.36
C VAL A 323 32.82 3.57 5.31
N LEU A 324 32.05 4.31 4.51
CA LEU A 324 30.67 3.95 4.17
C LEU A 324 30.62 3.38 2.75
N ARG A 325 29.88 2.29 2.56
CA ARG A 325 29.65 1.65 1.27
C ARG A 325 28.16 1.55 1.00
N LEU A 326 27.67 2.26 -0.01
CA LEU A 326 26.30 2.16 -0.49
C LEU A 326 26.29 1.40 -1.81
N VAL A 327 25.46 0.35 -1.88
CA VAL A 327 25.07 -0.28 -3.14
C VAL A 327 23.59 0.01 -3.36
N HIS A 328 23.25 0.78 -4.38
CA HIS A 328 21.87 1.12 -4.71
C HIS A 328 21.53 0.60 -6.11
N ARG A 329 20.35 0.02 -6.27
CA ARG A 329 19.89 -0.64 -7.48
C ARG A 329 18.54 -0.08 -7.85
N ALA A 330 18.31 0.16 -9.14
CA ALA A 330 17.07 0.76 -9.58
C ALA A 330 16.66 0.33 -10.99
N LEU A 331 15.34 0.30 -11.16
CA LEU A 331 14.55 0.36 -12.38
C LEU A 331 13.49 1.46 -12.17
N VAL A 332 12.75 1.82 -13.21
CA VAL A 332 11.55 2.66 -13.04
C VAL A 332 10.57 2.01 -12.08
N GLY A 333 10.16 2.74 -11.04
CA GLY A 333 9.19 2.26 -10.04
C GLY A 333 9.70 1.17 -9.11
N TYR A 334 10.97 0.75 -9.21
CA TYR A 334 11.52 -0.34 -8.42
C TYR A 334 12.96 -0.05 -8.00
N SER A 335 13.22 0.15 -6.71
CA SER A 335 14.56 0.48 -6.23
C SER A 335 14.83 -0.10 -4.84
N GLY A 336 16.11 -0.30 -4.53
CA GLY A 336 16.53 -0.74 -3.21
C GLY A 336 18.04 -0.66 -3.06
N GLY A 337 18.52 -0.62 -1.82
CA GLY A 337 19.94 -0.55 -1.58
C GLY A 337 20.37 -1.15 -0.25
N VAL A 338 21.67 -1.19 -0.05
CA VAL A 338 22.31 -1.61 1.19
C VAL A 338 23.41 -0.60 1.51
N LEU A 339 23.37 -0.04 2.72
CA LEU A 339 24.41 0.82 3.26
C LEU A 339 25.14 0.08 4.39
N VAL A 340 26.46 0.01 4.26
CA VAL A 340 27.35 -0.63 5.24
C VAL A 340 28.35 0.39 5.77
N ALA A 341 28.44 0.50 7.09
CA ALA A 341 29.47 1.22 7.81
C ALA A 341 30.60 0.27 8.20
N VAL A 342 31.80 0.52 7.70
CA VAL A 342 33.02 -0.20 8.09
C VAL A 342 33.66 0.55 9.26
N CYS A 343 33.58 -0.04 10.44
CA CYS A 343 34.18 0.44 11.68
C CYS A 343 35.43 -0.38 12.03
N GLU A 344 36.17 0.00 13.08
CA GLU A 344 37.35 -0.76 13.53
C GLU A 344 36.98 -2.16 14.06
N ASP A 345 35.78 -2.29 14.64
CA ASP A 345 35.25 -3.51 15.22
C ASP A 345 34.55 -4.44 14.21
N GLY A 346 34.23 -3.95 13.01
CA GLY A 346 33.59 -4.74 11.96
C GLY A 346 32.72 -3.93 11.01
N GLU A 347 31.94 -4.64 10.20
CA GLU A 347 30.97 -4.05 9.27
C GLU A 347 29.57 -4.05 9.90
N HIS A 348 28.90 -2.91 9.85
CA HIS A 348 27.57 -2.69 10.42
C HIS A 348 26.59 -2.26 9.33
N LEU A 349 25.40 -2.86 9.30
CA LEU A 349 24.32 -2.41 8.43
C LEU A 349 23.73 -1.11 8.97
N VAL A 350 23.56 -0.14 8.08
CA VAL A 350 22.94 1.15 8.40
C VAL A 350 21.60 1.22 7.67
N PRO A 351 20.49 1.54 8.36
CA PRO A 351 19.21 1.80 7.71
C PRO A 351 19.34 2.90 6.65
N LEU A 352 18.70 2.72 5.50
CA LEU A 352 18.71 3.76 4.46
C LEU A 352 17.75 4.89 4.85
N PRO A 353 18.17 6.17 4.73
CA PRO A 353 17.27 7.30 4.84
C PRO A 353 16.14 7.23 3.82
N GLU A 354 14.94 7.67 4.20
CA GLU A 354 13.78 7.64 3.32
C GLU A 354 13.96 8.58 2.12
N GLU A 355 14.56 9.74 2.36
CA GLU A 355 14.83 10.82 1.40
C GLU A 355 15.84 10.40 0.33
N LEU A 356 16.68 9.40 0.62
CA LEU A 356 17.72 8.92 -0.31
C LEU A 356 17.10 8.39 -1.60
N ARG A 357 15.89 7.86 -1.55
CA ARG A 357 15.20 7.26 -2.71
C ARG A 357 14.98 8.28 -3.82
N GLU A 358 14.51 9.48 -3.48
CA GLU A 358 14.21 10.54 -4.44
C GLU A 358 15.48 11.10 -5.07
N GLU A 359 16.52 11.34 -4.26
CA GLU A 359 17.81 11.82 -4.74
C GLU A 359 18.50 10.80 -5.66
N MET A 360 18.38 9.50 -5.37
CA MET A 360 18.91 8.44 -6.24
C MET A 360 18.14 8.32 -7.56
N ALA A 361 16.81 8.54 -7.56
CA ALA A 361 15.99 8.59 -8.77
C ALA A 361 16.34 9.80 -9.65
N LEU A 362 16.56 10.96 -9.03
CA LEU A 362 17.03 12.16 -9.72
C LEU A 362 18.44 11.95 -10.30
N LEU A 363 19.36 11.36 -9.53
CA LEU A 363 20.70 11.02 -10.00
C LEU A 363 20.67 10.04 -11.18
N ARG A 364 19.77 9.04 -11.14
CA ARG A 364 19.54 8.11 -12.24
C ARG A 364 19.17 8.84 -13.52
N SER A 365 18.21 9.75 -13.43
CA SER A 365 17.70 10.52 -14.55
C SER A 365 18.74 11.50 -15.09
N ALA A 366 19.48 12.18 -14.22
CA ALA A 366 20.53 13.14 -14.60
C ALA A 366 21.80 12.49 -15.18
N THR A 367 21.98 11.17 -15.00
CA THR A 367 23.13 10.42 -15.52
C THR A 367 22.75 9.47 -16.66
N PHE A 368 21.52 9.57 -17.13
CA PHE A 368 21.07 8.93 -18.36
C PHE A 368 21.66 9.65 -19.57
N PHE A 369 22.16 8.88 -20.53
CA PHE A 369 22.56 9.37 -21.85
C PHE A 369 21.76 8.59 -22.90
N PRO A 370 21.11 9.28 -23.86
CA PRO A 370 20.38 8.62 -24.94
C PRO A 370 21.22 7.54 -25.63
N GLY A 371 20.63 6.36 -25.85
CA GLY A 371 21.28 5.20 -26.46
C GLY A 371 22.24 4.42 -25.54
N TYR A 372 22.59 4.92 -24.36
CA TYR A 372 23.40 4.20 -23.36
C TYR A 372 22.57 3.61 -22.21
N GLY A 373 21.36 4.14 -21.99
CA GLY A 373 20.51 3.77 -20.87
C GLY A 373 20.99 4.32 -19.52
N ALA A 374 20.10 4.24 -18.55
CA ALA A 374 20.42 4.52 -17.15
C ALA A 374 21.25 3.36 -16.57
N TRP A 375 22.01 3.62 -15.51
CA TRP A 375 22.67 2.55 -14.76
C TRP A 375 21.67 1.65 -14.05
N PHE A 376 21.98 0.39 -13.80
CA PHE A 376 21.16 -0.51 -12.98
C PHE A 376 21.61 -0.54 -11.53
N THR A 377 22.93 -0.40 -11.30
CA THR A 377 23.52 -0.36 -9.97
C THR A 377 24.45 0.83 -9.83
N VAL A 378 24.36 1.54 -8.71
CA VAL A 378 25.34 2.51 -8.24
C VAL A 378 26.07 1.93 -7.04
N ARG A 379 27.40 2.09 -7.03
CA ARG A 379 28.26 1.82 -5.88
C ARG A 379 28.93 3.12 -5.45
N LEU A 380 28.66 3.55 -4.23
CA LEU A 380 29.23 4.75 -3.63
C LEU A 380 30.09 4.33 -2.42
N THR A 381 31.29 4.88 -2.35
CA THR A 381 32.19 4.71 -1.21
C THR A 381 32.61 6.07 -0.69
N LEU A 382 32.49 6.27 0.63
CA LEU A 382 32.89 7.49 1.33
C LEU A 382 33.92 7.13 2.41
N GLU A 383 35.06 7.82 2.44
CA GLU A 383 36.09 7.66 3.48
C GLU A 383 35.98 8.79 4.51
N ARG A 384 36.10 8.47 5.81
CA ARG A 384 35.99 9.47 6.88
C ARG A 384 37.15 10.47 6.79
N GLY A 385 36.83 11.73 6.50
CA GLY A 385 37.83 12.79 6.28
C GLY A 385 38.55 12.72 4.92
N GLY A 386 38.15 11.80 4.05
CA GLY A 386 38.69 11.62 2.70
C GLY A 386 37.74 12.09 1.60
N GLY A 387 38.05 11.65 0.38
CA GLY A 387 37.18 11.82 -0.77
C GLY A 387 36.02 10.83 -0.78
N TRP A 388 35.16 10.96 -1.77
CA TRP A 388 34.12 9.99 -2.07
C TRP A 388 34.18 9.67 -3.56
N TYR A 389 33.78 8.45 -3.93
CA TYR A 389 33.70 8.07 -5.33
C TYR A 389 32.43 7.27 -5.60
N ILE A 390 31.97 7.36 -6.84
CA ILE A 390 30.74 6.74 -7.31
C ILE A 390 30.99 6.02 -8.63
N VAL A 391 30.49 4.79 -8.73
CA VAL A 391 30.60 3.94 -9.92
C VAL A 391 29.20 3.55 -10.38
N TYR A 392 28.93 3.76 -11.66
CA TYR A 392 27.66 3.46 -12.30
C TYR A 392 27.79 2.22 -13.17
N ASP A 393 27.07 1.15 -12.83
CA ASP A 393 27.04 -0.10 -13.58
C ASP A 393 25.81 -0.14 -14.48
N ARG A 394 26.03 -0.16 -15.80
CA ARG A 394 24.99 -0.25 -16.84
C ARG A 394 24.86 -1.65 -17.44
N VAL A 395 25.81 -2.54 -17.15
CA VAL A 395 26.07 -3.74 -17.95
C VAL A 395 25.67 -4.99 -17.19
N ASN A 396 26.02 -5.09 -15.91
CA ASN A 396 25.76 -6.29 -15.14
C ASN A 396 24.30 -6.35 -14.67
N GLU A 397 23.73 -7.56 -14.63
CA GLU A 397 22.38 -7.78 -14.11
C GLU A 397 22.34 -7.38 -12.63
N PRO A 398 21.41 -6.47 -12.23
CA PRO A 398 21.29 -6.06 -10.84
C PRO A 398 20.73 -7.18 -9.97
N VAL A 399 21.37 -7.44 -8.84
CA VAL A 399 20.87 -8.41 -7.84
C VAL A 399 20.00 -7.69 -6.82
N PHE A 400 18.69 -7.74 -7.01
CA PHE A 400 17.72 -7.21 -6.04
C PHE A 400 17.39 -8.25 -4.96
N SER A 401 17.05 -7.78 -3.76
CA SER A 401 16.60 -8.66 -2.66
C SER A 401 15.31 -9.40 -3.01
N PHE A 402 14.42 -8.73 -3.75
CA PHE A 402 13.26 -9.33 -4.39
C PHE A 402 13.44 -9.20 -5.90
N PRO A 403 13.50 -10.30 -6.66
CA PRO A 403 13.73 -10.24 -8.11
C PRO A 403 12.60 -9.50 -8.85
N PRO A 404 12.89 -8.46 -9.65
CA PRO A 404 11.89 -7.81 -10.49
C PRO A 404 11.41 -8.74 -11.61
N THR A 405 10.19 -8.50 -12.07
CA THR A 405 9.63 -9.24 -13.21
C THR A 405 10.28 -8.80 -14.52
N ALA A 406 10.18 -9.62 -15.57
CA ALA A 406 10.62 -9.25 -16.92
C ALA A 406 10.02 -7.92 -17.40
N PHE A 407 8.77 -7.62 -16.98
CA PHE A 407 8.08 -6.36 -17.27
C PHE A 407 8.79 -5.15 -16.68
N SER A 408 9.29 -5.21 -15.44
CA SER A 408 10.01 -4.08 -14.82
C SER A 408 11.25 -3.68 -15.62
N TYR A 409 11.94 -4.64 -16.24
CA TYR A 409 13.07 -4.37 -17.13
C TYR A 409 12.63 -3.79 -18.48
N ALA A 410 11.49 -4.24 -19.02
CA ALA A 410 10.92 -3.68 -20.24
C ALA A 410 10.44 -2.23 -20.06
N LEU A 411 9.80 -1.93 -18.93
CA LEU A 411 9.41 -0.57 -18.56
C LEU A 411 10.64 0.33 -18.43
N ASP A 412 11.68 -0.12 -17.71
CA ASP A 412 12.93 0.66 -17.57
C ASP A 412 13.60 0.93 -18.92
N ALA A 413 13.58 -0.04 -19.85
CA ALA A 413 14.11 0.13 -21.20
C ALA A 413 13.32 1.13 -22.05
N ARG A 414 12.04 1.39 -21.75
CA ARG A 414 11.24 2.44 -22.42
C ARG A 414 11.54 3.84 -21.89
N TYR A 415 11.79 3.96 -20.60
CA TYR A 415 12.16 5.25 -20.00
C TYR A 415 13.61 5.62 -20.29
N PHE A 416 14.49 4.63 -20.31
CA PHE A 416 15.92 4.81 -20.52
C PHE A 416 16.40 3.94 -21.70
N PRO A 417 16.01 4.26 -22.95
CA PRO A 417 16.33 3.46 -24.11
C PRO A 417 17.83 3.30 -24.33
N ARG A 418 18.18 2.13 -24.87
CA ARG A 418 19.54 1.69 -25.16
C ARG A 418 19.62 1.21 -26.59
N ASP A 419 20.74 1.53 -27.25
CA ASP A 419 21.03 0.97 -28.56
C ASP A 419 21.22 -0.55 -28.41
N ASP A 420 20.79 -1.33 -29.41
CA ASP A 420 20.93 -2.80 -29.41
C ASP A 420 22.35 -3.26 -29.08
N ALA A 421 23.38 -2.56 -29.59
CA ALA A 421 24.79 -2.86 -29.32
C ALA A 421 25.21 -2.70 -27.85
N ARG A 422 24.39 -2.02 -27.04
CA ARG A 422 24.61 -1.75 -25.61
C ARG A 422 23.58 -2.42 -24.71
N THR A 423 22.69 -3.21 -25.29
CA THR A 423 21.74 -4.05 -24.55
C THR A 423 22.44 -5.37 -24.21
N PRO A 424 22.74 -5.65 -22.92
CA PRO A 424 23.36 -6.91 -22.53
C PRO A 424 22.46 -8.11 -22.83
N LEU A 425 23.04 -9.30 -23.03
CA LEU A 425 22.30 -10.52 -23.36
C LEU A 425 21.17 -10.82 -22.36
N TRP A 426 21.47 -10.73 -21.06
CA TRP A 426 20.48 -10.98 -20.00
C TRP A 426 19.30 -10.01 -20.11
N LEU A 427 19.55 -8.75 -20.49
CA LEU A 427 18.48 -7.76 -20.64
C LEU A 427 17.63 -8.09 -21.85
N SER A 428 18.24 -8.43 -22.98
CA SER A 428 17.53 -8.90 -24.18
C SER A 428 16.65 -10.12 -23.89
N GLU A 429 17.12 -11.05 -23.07
CA GLU A 429 16.34 -12.22 -22.62
C GLU A 429 15.12 -11.80 -21.78
N ARG A 430 15.28 -10.85 -20.85
CA ARG A 430 14.16 -10.28 -20.07
C ARG A 430 13.16 -9.55 -20.96
N LEU A 431 13.64 -8.74 -21.92
CA LEU A 431 12.79 -8.02 -22.86
C LEU A 431 11.99 -8.98 -23.75
N ARG A 432 12.62 -10.07 -24.21
CA ARG A 432 11.94 -11.13 -24.98
C ARG A 432 10.92 -11.87 -24.12
N ALA A 433 11.26 -12.25 -22.89
CA ALA A 433 10.34 -12.90 -21.97
C ALA A 433 9.11 -12.01 -21.68
N ALA A 434 9.29 -10.69 -21.54
CA ALA A 434 8.19 -9.76 -21.38
C ALA A 434 7.23 -9.74 -22.59
N GLY A 435 7.75 -9.93 -23.81
CA GLY A 435 6.95 -10.04 -25.04
C GLY A 435 6.33 -11.43 -25.29
N ASP A 436 6.93 -12.50 -24.77
CA ASP A 436 6.41 -13.87 -24.90
C ASP A 436 5.22 -14.13 -23.95
N HIS A 437 5.17 -13.48 -22.78
CA HIS A 437 4.02 -13.51 -21.87
C HIS A 437 2.79 -12.76 -22.41
N THR A 438 2.90 -12.15 -23.59
CA THR A 438 1.85 -11.39 -24.28
C THR A 438 1.22 -12.15 -25.45
N SER A 439 1.61 -13.42 -25.70
CA SER A 439 1.08 -14.30 -26.77
C SER A 439 0.11 -15.36 -26.27
#